data_AF-A0A832C6W9-F1
#
_entry.id   AF-A0A832C6W9-F1
#
_cell.length_a   1.000
_cell.length_b   1.000
_cell.length_c   1.000
_cell.angle_alpha   90.00
_cell.angle_beta   90.00
_cell.angle_gamma   90.00
#
_symmetry.space_group_name_H-M   'P 1'
#
loop_
_entity.id
_entity.type
_entity.pdbx_description
1 polymer ?
#
loop_
_entity_poly.entity_id
_entity_poly.type
_entity_poly.pdbx_seq_one_letter_code
_entity_poly.pdbx_strand_id
1 'polypeptide(L)' 'MCEANAYIDHEGKEELFMESVDIIKPEAENRLLIMNIFGDQKILHGKIKKISLLNHKILLEKIK' A
#
# COMPACT_ATOMS: atom_id res chain seq x y z
N MET A 1 5.05 12.02 -12.90
CA MET A 1 5.61 10.91 -12.12
C MET A 1 4.51 9.87 -12.04
N CYS A 2 4.75 8.65 -12.49
CA CYS A 2 3.72 7.59 -12.51
C CYS A 2 3.73 6.78 -11.20
N GLU A 3 4.73 6.99 -10.37
CA GLU A 3 4.97 6.29 -9.12
C GLU A 3 3.96 6.74 -8.06
N ALA A 4 3.45 5.80 -7.26
CA ALA A 4 2.51 6.08 -6.17
C ALA A 4 3.08 5.61 -4.82
N ASN A 5 2.71 6.30 -3.75
CA ASN A 5 3.10 5.94 -2.38
C ASN A 5 1.95 5.19 -1.70
N ALA A 6 2.29 4.15 -0.93
CA ALA A 6 1.35 3.42 -0.08
C ALA A 6 1.33 4.00 1.34
N TYR A 7 0.13 4.23 1.85
CA TYR A 7 -0.14 4.69 3.20
C TYR A 7 -1.07 3.71 3.91
N ILE A 8 -0.93 3.55 5.22
CA ILE A 8 -1.89 2.84 6.05
C ILE A 8 -2.80 3.86 6.72
N ASP A 9 -4.11 3.64 6.62
CA ASP A 9 -5.11 4.38 7.38
C ASP A 9 -5.22 3.82 8.81
N HIS A 10 -4.82 4.63 9.78
CA HIS A 10 -4.98 4.40 11.20
C HIS A 10 -5.95 5.44 11.76
N GLU A 11 -7.25 5.10 11.75
CA GLU A 11 -8.33 5.94 12.31
C GLU A 11 -8.35 7.37 11.74
N GLY A 12 -8.14 7.51 10.43
CA GLY A 12 -8.12 8.81 9.74
C GLY A 12 -6.74 9.46 9.68
N LYS A 13 -5.71 8.85 10.29
CA LYS A 13 -4.31 9.25 10.09
C LYS A 13 -3.65 8.33 9.08
N GLU A 14 -3.11 8.93 8.03
CA GLU A 14 -2.42 8.21 6.97
C GLU A 14 -0.92 8.17 7.27
N GLU A 15 -0.40 6.99 7.57
CA GLU A 15 1.02 6.75 7.84
C GLU A 15 1.70 6.20 6.58
N LEU A 16 2.83 6.79 6.18
CA LEU A 16 3.60 6.32 5.03
C LEU A 16 4.12 4.91 5.30
N PHE A 17 3.72 3.96 4.46
CA PHE A 17 4.14 2.56 4.57
C PHE A 17 5.29 2.22 3.62
N MET A 18 5.20 2.68 2.38
CA MET A 18 6.20 2.46 1.34
C MET A 18 6.13 3.55 0.27
N GLU A 19 7.29 4.05 -0.13
CA GLU A 19 7.44 4.99 -1.23
C GLU A 19 7.68 4.25 -2.55
N SER A 20 7.30 4.89 -3.66
CA SER A 20 7.61 4.43 -5.03
C SER A 20 7.16 2.99 -5.27
N VAL A 21 5.90 2.70 -4.97
CA VAL A 21 5.30 1.36 -5.11
C VAL A 21 5.17 1.00 -6.59
N ASP A 22 5.65 -0.19 -6.92
CA ASP A 22 5.57 -0.79 -8.25
C ASP A 22 4.53 -1.92 -8.29
N ILE A 23 4.55 -2.80 -7.28
CA ILE A 23 3.65 -3.97 -7.22
C ILE A 23 2.86 -3.95 -5.91
N ILE A 24 1.55 -4.14 -6.02
CA ILE A 24 0.69 -4.60 -4.91
C ILE A 24 -0.03 -5.85 -5.36
N LYS A 25 0.21 -6.94 -4.64
CA LYS A 25 -0.37 -8.25 -4.92
C LYS A 25 -1.12 -8.78 -3.70
N PRO A 26 -2.44 -9.04 -3.82
CA PRO A 26 -3.16 -9.82 -2.83
C PRO A 26 -2.61 -11.24 -2.74
N GLU A 27 -2.41 -11.70 -1.51
CA GLU A 27 -1.96 -13.03 -1.13
C GLU A 27 -3.03 -13.72 -0.27
N ALA A 28 -2.79 -14.97 0.10
CA ALA A 28 -3.69 -15.71 0.98
C ALA A 28 -3.83 -15.04 2.37
N GLU A 29 -4.98 -15.27 3.01
CA GLU A 29 -5.27 -14.84 4.38
C GLU A 29 -5.21 -13.31 4.57
N ASN A 30 -5.83 -12.54 3.68
CA ASN A 30 -5.87 -11.07 3.77
C ASN A 30 -4.47 -10.43 3.86
N ARG A 31 -3.49 -10.98 3.14
CA ARG A 31 -2.15 -10.40 3.06
C ARG A 31 -1.97 -9.65 1.76
N LEU A 32 -1.24 -8.55 1.81
CA LEU A 32 -0.78 -7.81 0.65
C LEU A 32 0.74 -7.86 0.62
N LEU A 33 1.30 -8.36 -0.48
CA LEU A 33 2.70 -8.14 -0.84
C LEU A 33 2.81 -6.80 -1.55
N ILE A 34 3.67 -5.93 -1.05
CA ILE A 34 3.88 -4.59 -1.58
C ILE A 34 5.37 -4.45 -1.88
N MET A 35 5.72 -4.09 -3.11
CA MET A 35 7.09 -3.94 -3.59
C MET A 35 7.31 -2.54 -4.17
N ASN A 36 8.44 -1.92 -3.86
CA ASN A 36 8.87 -0.67 -4.49
C ASN A 36 9.71 -0.92 -5.75
N ILE A 37 9.98 0.14 -6.51
CA ILE A 37 10.81 0.10 -7.73
C ILE A 37 12.26 -0.34 -7.49
N PHE A 38 12.72 -0.36 -6.23
CA PHE A 38 14.07 -0.79 -5.86
C PHE A 38 14.14 -2.29 -5.49
N GLY A 39 12.98 -2.98 -5.47
CA GLY A 39 12.86 -4.39 -5.12
C GLY A 39 12.63 -4.67 -3.64
N ASP A 40 12.50 -3.66 -2.78
CA ASP A 40 12.17 -3.85 -1.37
C ASP A 40 10.72 -4.34 -1.22
N GLN A 41 10.54 -5.38 -0.42
CA GLN A 41 9.24 -6.02 -0.21
C GLN A 41 8.77 -5.86 1.24
N LYS A 42 7.49 -5.57 1.41
CA LYS A 42 6.80 -5.64 2.70
C LYS A 42 5.51 -6.43 2.58
N ILE A 43 5.15 -7.12 3.66
CA ILE A 43 3.86 -7.80 3.79
C ILE A 43 3.00 -7.02 4.78
N LEU A 44 1.76 -6.74 4.39
CA LEU A 44 0.74 -6.15 5.25
C LEU A 44 -0.43 -7.11 5.41
N HIS A 45 -0.86 -7.38 6.64
CA HIS A 45 -2.15 -8.03 6.88
C HIS A 45 -3.26 -6.99 6.79
N GLY A 46 -3.97 -6.96 5.67
CA GLY A 46 -4.90 -5.90 5.34
C GLY A 46 -5.44 -5.98 3.92
N LYS A 47 -6.10 -4.90 3.51
CA LYS A 47 -6.70 -4.75 2.17
C LYS A 47 -6.43 -3.37 1.61
N ILE A 48 -6.59 -3.24 0.30
CA ILE A 48 -6.57 -1.94 -0.39
C ILE A 48 -7.90 -1.24 -0.07
N LYS A 49 -7.82 -0.06 0.56
CA LYS A 49 -8.99 0.78 0.89
C LYS A 49 -9.37 1.68 -0.27
N LYS A 50 -8.39 2.34 -0.89
CA LYS A 50 -8.59 3.27 -2.02
C LYS A 50 -7.31 3.43 -2.83
N ILE A 51 -7.46 3.64 -4.14
CA ILE A 51 -6.37 4.08 -5.02
C ILE A 51 -6.77 5.44 -5.60
N SER A 52 -5.89 6.43 -5.49
CA SER A 52 -6.04 7.76 -6.10
C SER A 52 -4.92 7.98 -7.10
N LEU A 53 -5.23 7.78 -8.38
CA LEU A 53 -4.25 7.90 -9.46
C LEU A 53 -3.78 9.34 -9.66
N LEU A 54 -4.69 10.32 -9.54
CA LEU A 54 -4.36 11.75 -9.64
C LEU A 54 -3.44 12.21 -8.50
N ASN A 55 -3.58 11.62 -7.31
CA ASN A 55 -2.78 11.98 -6.14
C ASN A 55 -1.57 11.06 -5.95
N HIS A 56 -1.32 10.14 -6.88
CA HIS A 56 -0.21 9.19 -6.77
C HIS A 56 -0.20 8.45 -5.43
N LYS A 57 -1.38 7.97 -5.01
CA LYS A 57 -1.59 7.48 -3.64
C LYS A 57 -2.39 6.19 -3.58
N ILE A 58 -1.88 5.28 -2.76
CA ILE A 58 -2.56 4.03 -2.40
C ILE A 58 -2.83 4.08 -0.90
N LEU A 59 -4.09 3.89 -0.52
CA LEU A 59 -4.51 3.82 0.88
C LEU A 59 -4.85 2.37 1.23
N LEU A 60 -4.22 1.88 2.29
CA LEU A 60 -4.33 0.52 2.81
C LEU A 60 -5.01 0.54 4.18
N GLU A 61 -5.74 -0.52 4.49
CA GLU A 61 -6.40 -0.71 5.78
C GLU A 61 -5.91 -2.01 6.41
N LYS A 62 -5.41 -1.96 7.65
CA LYS A 62 -5.04 -3.16 8.41
C LYS A 62 -6.31 -3.89 8.84
N ILE A 63 -6.32 -5.20 8.63
CA ILE A 63 -7.36 -6.09 9.14
C ILE A 63 -6.81 -6.68 10.45
N LYS A 64 -7.64 -6.76 11.49
CA LYS A 64 -7.30 -7.42 12.75
C LYS A 64 -7.59 -8.90 12.67
#